data_AF-A0AA90QIB0-F1
#
_entry.id   AF-A0AA90QIB0-F1
#
_cell.length_a   1.000
_cell.length_b   1.000
_cell.length_c   1.000
_cell.angle_alpha   90.00
_cell.angle_beta   90.00
_cell.angle_gamma   90.00
#
_symmetry.space_group_name_H-M   'P 1'
#
loop_
_entity.id
_entity.type
_entity.pdbx_description
1 polymer ?
#
loop_
_entity_poly.entity_id
_entity_poly.type
_entity_poly.pdbx_seq_one_letter_code
_entity_poly.pdbx_strand_id
1 'polypeptide(L)'
;MGSPNKYERQFDLENRLVSYPLGHLKVGGSMRTLSYDPAGRIVASTHAGNATSSRLDQRYSYDGRDRLISVTSAIASQRFEYDANGNRTKVILGANSYLNKIDPGSNRLTATSGPLPAKRNTYDATGNLISDDTIRYTYGNNGRLSSASGGGAAAQYRYNGLGQRTTKADSTGATSYLVYDESGRILGEYDSAGTPMQETIYLGNIPIVVIKPRPAVTGENAYYIYADHLGTPRVITRASTNQMVWRWDSSNPFGDDAPDENPNSQSKFTCNLRFPGQYYDRETGLYYNYYRHYDPQTGRYIESDPIGLIGGINTYAYVDSDPLGSIDPLGLAKVHGNWCGPDWTGGRKEQYSPANNALYKSTTTPLDTACKTHDICYYQCRKDNPCDASKRSACFQSCDGNLAVSASMTSEMMSAVVVRAMQRDGIRPPGDNAASCPMACEYKK
;
A
#
# COMPACT_ATOMS: atom_id res chain seq x y z
N MET A 1 -25.07 -27.34 8.24
CA MET A 1 -24.67 -26.27 7.31
C MET A 1 -23.89 -25.23 8.11
N GLY A 2 -22.57 -25.38 8.19
CA GLY A 2 -21.71 -24.39 8.85
C GLY A 2 -21.31 -23.32 7.84
N SER A 3 -21.42 -22.04 8.21
CA SER A 3 -21.21 -20.88 7.35
C SER A 3 -19.98 -21.03 6.43
N PRO A 4 -20.11 -20.81 5.10
CA PRO A 4 -18.98 -20.84 4.19
C PRO A 4 -18.07 -19.65 4.51
N ASN A 5 -16.80 -19.88 4.87
CA ASN A 5 -15.75 -18.87 5.02
C ASN A 5 -16.05 -17.68 5.95
N LYS A 6 -15.76 -17.84 7.24
CA LYS A 6 -15.69 -16.71 8.17
C LYS A 6 -14.39 -15.93 7.94
N TYR A 7 -14.50 -14.63 7.63
CA TYR A 7 -13.35 -13.72 7.55
C TYR A 7 -13.34 -12.80 8.78
N GLU A 8 -12.37 -12.96 9.66
CA GLU A 8 -12.27 -12.18 10.90
C GLU A 8 -10.92 -11.50 11.04
N ARG A 9 -10.95 -10.23 11.43
CA ARG A 9 -9.77 -9.45 11.78
C ARG A 9 -9.85 -9.08 13.25
N GLN A 10 -8.80 -9.36 14.01
CA GLN A 10 -8.74 -9.08 15.45
C GLN A 10 -7.80 -7.91 15.71
N PHE A 11 -8.16 -7.08 16.67
CA PHE A 11 -7.43 -5.88 17.05
C PHE A 11 -7.07 -5.92 18.55
N ASP A 12 -5.94 -5.34 18.92
CA ASP A 12 -5.61 -5.10 20.34
C ASP A 12 -6.36 -3.89 20.90
N LEU A 13 -6.13 -3.56 22.18
CA LEU A 13 -6.78 -2.43 22.86
C LEU A 13 -6.31 -1.07 22.29
N GLU A 14 -5.14 -1.05 21.65
CA GLU A 14 -4.62 0.09 20.90
C GLU A 14 -5.12 0.13 19.44
N ASN A 15 -6.04 -0.79 19.08
CA ASN A 15 -6.68 -0.89 17.78
C ASN A 15 -5.76 -1.22 16.60
N ARG A 16 -4.62 -1.82 16.88
CA ARG A 16 -3.73 -2.36 15.85
C ARG A 16 -4.21 -3.75 15.48
N LEU A 17 -4.15 -4.08 14.19
CA LEU A 17 -4.54 -5.40 13.71
C LEU A 17 -3.55 -6.44 14.25
N VAL A 18 -3.99 -7.36 15.10
CA VAL A 18 -3.13 -8.40 15.67
C VAL A 18 -3.33 -9.75 15.01
N SER A 19 -4.48 -10.02 14.39
CA SER A 19 -4.70 -11.30 13.70
C SER A 19 -5.64 -11.23 12.51
N TYR A 20 -5.37 -12.02 11.46
CA TYR A 20 -6.21 -12.12 10.26
C TYR A 20 -5.96 -13.45 9.50
N PRO A 21 -6.97 -14.01 8.80
CA PRO A 21 -6.81 -15.22 8.00
C PRO A 21 -6.20 -14.94 6.62
N LEU A 22 -5.40 -15.88 6.14
CA LEU A 22 -4.96 -16.01 4.76
C LEU A 22 -5.38 -17.39 4.22
N GLY A 23 -6.48 -17.41 3.48
CA GLY A 23 -7.14 -18.64 3.04
C GLY A 23 -7.91 -19.35 4.15
N HIS A 24 -8.57 -20.45 3.81
CA HIS A 24 -9.37 -21.22 4.75
C HIS A 24 -8.52 -22.26 5.49
N LEU A 25 -8.53 -22.23 6.84
CA LEU A 25 -7.61 -22.98 7.71
C LEU A 25 -7.59 -24.50 7.48
N LYS A 26 -8.75 -25.10 7.15
CA LYS A 26 -8.86 -26.55 6.91
C LYS A 26 -8.30 -27.00 5.55
N VAL A 27 -8.03 -26.07 4.63
CA VAL A 27 -7.57 -26.37 3.26
C VAL A 27 -6.27 -25.63 2.93
N GLY A 28 -5.36 -25.59 3.91
CA GLY A 28 -4.00 -25.03 3.75
C GLY A 28 -3.89 -23.53 4.00
N GLY A 29 -4.96 -22.86 4.40
CA GLY A 29 -4.90 -21.48 4.90
C GLY A 29 -4.23 -21.38 6.27
N SER A 30 -3.95 -20.15 6.69
CA SER A 30 -3.38 -19.86 8.01
C SER A 30 -4.03 -18.65 8.68
N MET A 31 -4.00 -18.61 10.01
CA MET A 31 -4.21 -17.39 10.77
C MET A 31 -2.85 -16.72 10.94
N ARG A 32 -2.73 -15.46 10.50
CA ARG A 32 -1.57 -14.63 10.76
C ARG A 32 -1.72 -13.90 12.08
N THR A 33 -0.62 -13.78 12.81
CA THR A 33 -0.54 -12.96 14.03
C THR A 33 0.60 -11.96 13.90
N LEU A 34 0.34 -10.69 14.23
CA LEU A 34 1.32 -9.62 14.19
C LEU A 34 1.76 -9.25 15.60
N SER A 35 3.05 -8.93 15.75
CA SER A 35 3.62 -8.37 16.97
C SER A 35 4.20 -7.00 16.69
N TYR A 36 4.06 -6.10 17.65
CA TYR A 36 4.43 -4.70 17.54
C TYR A 36 5.46 -4.31 18.59
N ASP A 37 6.34 -3.35 18.27
CA ASP A 37 7.15 -2.67 19.28
C ASP A 37 6.39 -1.48 19.91
N PRO A 38 6.96 -0.78 20.91
CA PRO A 38 6.32 0.39 21.51
C PRO A 38 6.06 1.56 20.54
N ALA A 39 6.76 1.62 19.41
CA ALA A 39 6.53 2.61 18.36
C ALA A 39 5.41 2.19 17.38
N GLY A 40 4.80 1.03 17.59
CA GLY A 40 3.72 0.51 16.74
C GLY A 40 4.20 -0.10 15.43
N ARG A 41 5.50 -0.38 15.28
CA ARG A 41 6.07 -1.03 14.09
C ARG A 41 5.93 -2.54 14.20
N ILE A 42 5.59 -3.20 13.11
CA ILE A 42 5.46 -4.67 13.08
C ILE A 42 6.85 -5.29 13.21
N VAL A 43 7.14 -5.97 14.31
CA VAL A 43 8.46 -6.62 14.57
C VAL A 43 8.44 -8.11 14.32
N ALA A 44 7.26 -8.74 14.25
CA ALA A 44 7.13 -10.11 13.84
C ALA A 44 5.76 -10.39 13.22
N SER A 45 5.72 -11.39 12.34
CA SER A 45 4.50 -12.04 11.90
C SER A 45 4.65 -13.54 12.07
N THR A 46 3.74 -14.17 12.79
CA THR A 46 3.68 -15.63 12.91
C THR A 46 2.43 -16.18 12.24
N HIS A 47 2.32 -17.51 12.14
CA HIS A 47 1.13 -18.16 11.63
C HIS A 47 0.71 -19.36 12.50
N ALA A 48 -0.58 -19.67 12.45
CA ALA A 48 -1.16 -20.91 12.95
C ALA A 48 -2.03 -21.55 11.86
N GLY A 49 -2.20 -22.88 11.91
CA GLY A 49 -2.97 -23.65 10.93
C GLY A 49 -2.10 -24.60 10.12
N ASN A 50 -2.60 -25.02 8.97
CA ASN A 50 -1.99 -26.10 8.17
C ASN A 50 -1.02 -25.59 7.08
N ALA A 51 -0.72 -24.30 7.05
CA ALA A 51 0.26 -23.74 6.13
C ALA A 51 1.69 -24.05 6.60
N THR A 52 2.64 -24.18 5.66
CA THR A 52 4.04 -24.51 5.99
C THR A 52 4.78 -23.30 6.57
N SER A 53 5.38 -23.47 7.75
CA SER A 53 5.94 -22.38 8.56
C SER A 53 7.17 -21.67 7.99
N SER A 54 7.97 -22.37 7.20
CA SER A 54 9.36 -21.99 6.90
C SER A 54 9.54 -20.60 6.28
N ARG A 55 8.56 -20.13 5.50
CA ARG A 55 8.54 -18.79 4.89
C ARG A 55 7.61 -17.80 5.58
N LEU A 56 6.68 -18.30 6.38
CA LEU A 56 5.57 -17.51 6.89
C LEU A 56 5.96 -16.80 8.18
N ASP A 57 6.70 -17.45 9.07
CA ASP A 57 7.16 -16.81 10.30
C ASP A 57 8.34 -15.88 10.00
N GLN A 58 8.15 -14.60 10.25
CA GLN A 58 9.09 -13.54 9.89
C GLN A 58 9.34 -12.61 11.08
N ARG A 59 10.58 -12.14 11.20
CA ARG A 59 10.99 -11.08 12.13
C ARG A 59 11.54 -9.90 11.37
N TYR A 60 11.25 -8.70 11.87
CA TYR A 60 11.56 -7.44 11.22
C TYR A 60 12.43 -6.58 12.14
N SER A 61 13.30 -5.77 11.57
CA SER A 61 14.10 -4.79 12.32
C SER A 61 14.17 -3.48 11.55
N TYR A 62 14.21 -2.38 12.30
CA TYR A 62 14.14 -1.02 11.79
C TYR A 62 15.33 -0.19 12.29
N ASP A 63 15.72 0.83 11.54
CA ASP A 63 16.66 1.84 12.03
C ASP A 63 15.95 2.96 12.81
N GLY A 64 16.71 3.96 13.26
CA GLY A 64 16.18 5.11 14.03
C GLY A 64 15.33 6.08 13.22
N ARG A 65 15.10 5.84 11.93
CA ARG A 65 14.18 6.59 11.06
C ARG A 65 12.99 5.73 10.63
N ASP A 66 12.73 4.64 11.35
CA ASP A 66 11.65 3.68 11.09
C ASP A 66 11.74 2.98 9.73
N ARG A 67 12.92 2.96 9.10
CA ARG A 67 13.14 2.26 7.83
C ARG A 67 13.41 0.80 8.09
N LEU A 68 12.82 -0.10 7.30
CA LEU A 68 13.04 -1.54 7.42
C LEU A 68 14.47 -1.89 6.99
N ILE A 69 15.27 -2.43 7.91
CA ILE A 69 16.68 -2.82 7.65
C ILE A 69 16.91 -4.33 7.61
N SER A 70 15.97 -5.14 8.11
CA SER A 70 16.10 -6.60 8.08
C SER A 70 14.76 -7.32 8.09
N VAL A 71 14.68 -8.40 7.31
CA VAL A 71 13.64 -9.43 7.42
C VAL A 71 14.30 -10.79 7.52
N THR A 72 13.91 -11.59 8.51
CA THR A 72 14.39 -12.97 8.67
C THR A 72 13.23 -13.93 8.79
N SER A 73 13.36 -15.10 8.17
CA SER A 73 12.49 -16.27 8.33
C SER A 73 13.36 -17.51 8.60
N ALA A 74 12.75 -18.69 8.72
CA ALA A 74 13.50 -19.93 8.92
C ALA A 74 14.41 -20.30 7.73
N ILE A 75 14.16 -19.75 6.53
CA ILE A 75 14.89 -20.12 5.31
C ILE A 75 15.53 -18.95 4.58
N ALA A 76 15.28 -17.70 5.01
CA ALA A 76 15.78 -16.52 4.33
C ALA A 76 16.16 -15.42 5.32
N SER A 77 17.21 -14.67 4.97
CA SER A 77 17.57 -13.41 5.62
C SER A 77 17.83 -12.37 4.54
N GLN A 78 17.16 -11.23 4.71
CA GLN A 78 17.27 -10.07 3.83
C GLN A 78 17.68 -8.87 4.68
N ARG A 79 18.69 -8.11 4.23
CA ARG A 79 19.10 -6.86 4.86
C ARG A 79 19.13 -5.73 3.86
N PHE A 80 18.80 -4.53 4.33
CA PHE A 80 18.72 -3.32 3.51
C PHE A 80 19.59 -2.24 4.12
N GLU A 81 20.40 -1.59 3.29
CA GLU A 81 21.19 -0.43 3.68
C GLU A 81 20.72 0.79 2.90
N TYR A 82 20.76 1.94 3.55
CA TYR A 82 20.26 3.20 3.00
C TYR A 82 21.26 4.32 3.23
N ASP A 83 21.31 5.28 2.31
CA ASP A 83 22.02 6.54 2.54
C ASP A 83 21.23 7.51 3.45
N ALA A 84 21.80 8.69 3.67
CA ALA A 84 21.19 9.74 4.49
C ALA A 84 19.90 10.31 3.90
N ASN A 85 19.74 10.24 2.57
CA ASN A 85 18.56 10.71 1.84
C ASN A 85 17.49 9.62 1.72
N GLY A 86 17.69 8.44 2.29
CA GLY A 86 16.71 7.35 2.23
C GLY A 86 16.76 6.51 0.97
N ASN A 87 17.76 6.67 0.10
CA ASN A 87 17.93 5.77 -1.03
C ASN A 87 18.44 4.42 -0.52
N ARG A 88 17.80 3.33 -0.92
CA ARG A 88 18.30 1.98 -0.69
C ARG A 88 19.55 1.76 -1.53
N THR A 89 20.73 1.75 -0.90
CA THR A 89 22.04 1.61 -1.56
C THR A 89 22.47 0.16 -1.71
N LYS A 90 21.93 -0.74 -0.87
CA LYS A 90 22.28 -2.15 -0.91
C LYS A 90 21.15 -3.04 -0.40
N VAL A 91 21.03 -4.21 -1.03
CA VAL A 91 20.23 -5.34 -0.55
C VAL A 91 21.14 -6.55 -0.39
N ILE A 92 21.02 -7.27 0.72
CA ILE A 92 21.79 -8.50 0.98
C ILE A 92 20.78 -9.63 1.13
N LEU A 93 20.85 -10.64 0.24
CA LEU A 93 19.99 -11.83 0.26
C LEU A 93 20.89 -13.07 0.45
N GLY A 94 20.95 -13.59 1.68
CA GLY A 94 21.88 -14.66 2.03
C GLY A 94 23.34 -14.24 1.80
N ALA A 95 24.06 -14.97 0.92
CA ALA A 95 25.45 -14.66 0.55
C ALA A 95 25.56 -13.60 -0.56
N ASN A 96 24.46 -13.28 -1.25
CA ASN A 96 24.46 -12.35 -2.39
C ASN A 96 24.22 -10.92 -1.93
N SER A 97 24.93 -9.98 -2.55
CA SER A 97 24.69 -8.54 -2.38
C SER A 97 24.32 -7.91 -3.71
N TYR A 98 23.36 -6.99 -3.65
CA TYR A 98 22.88 -6.18 -4.76
C TYR A 98 23.15 -4.73 -4.43
N LEU A 99 23.84 -4.02 -5.33
CA LEU A 99 24.27 -2.65 -5.09
C LEU A 99 23.48 -1.70 -5.99
N ASN A 100 23.05 -0.60 -5.41
CA ASN A 100 22.33 0.47 -6.07
C ASN A 100 23.22 1.72 -6.09
N LYS A 101 23.62 2.16 -7.28
CA LYS A 101 24.44 3.36 -7.46
C LYS A 101 23.53 4.58 -7.60
N ILE A 102 23.53 5.43 -6.59
CA ILE A 102 22.76 6.69 -6.59
C ILE A 102 23.60 7.81 -7.21
N ASP A 103 22.95 8.66 -7.99
CA ASP A 103 23.56 9.89 -8.50
C ASP A 103 23.94 10.83 -7.33
N PRO A 104 25.18 11.35 -7.27
CA PRO A 104 25.62 12.14 -6.12
C PRO A 104 24.96 13.53 -6.00
N GLY A 105 24.34 14.04 -7.07
CA GLY A 105 23.66 15.33 -7.09
C GLY A 105 22.14 15.24 -6.92
N SER A 106 21.58 14.04 -6.78
CA SER A 106 20.14 13.80 -6.74
C SER A 106 19.79 12.49 -6.03
N ASN A 107 18.54 12.03 -6.14
CA ASN A 107 18.11 10.72 -5.64
C ASN A 107 17.97 9.69 -6.77
N ARG A 108 18.42 9.99 -8.01
CA ARG A 108 18.26 9.10 -9.17
C ARG A 108 19.11 7.83 -9.02
N LEU A 109 18.51 6.67 -9.30
CA LEU A 109 19.23 5.39 -9.32
C LEU A 109 19.89 5.23 -10.68
N THR A 110 21.21 5.37 -10.78
CA THR A 110 21.94 5.31 -12.06
C THR A 110 22.25 3.89 -12.52
N ALA A 111 22.45 2.96 -11.59
CA ALA A 111 22.72 1.56 -11.91
C ALA A 111 22.38 0.61 -10.76
N THR A 112 22.05 -0.63 -11.11
CA THR A 112 22.02 -1.76 -10.18
C THR A 112 23.03 -2.81 -10.60
N SER A 113 23.65 -3.49 -9.63
CA SER A 113 24.56 -4.61 -9.88
C SER A 113 24.33 -5.76 -8.90
N GLY A 114 24.74 -6.97 -9.28
CA GLY A 114 24.57 -8.21 -8.51
C GLY A 114 23.98 -9.33 -9.37
N PRO A 115 23.62 -10.48 -8.77
CA PRO A 115 23.06 -11.65 -9.49
C PRO A 115 21.66 -11.46 -10.13
N LEU A 116 20.96 -10.38 -9.79
CA LEU A 116 19.66 -9.99 -10.35
C LEU A 116 19.92 -9.16 -11.60
N PRO A 117 18.94 -8.98 -12.51
CA PRO A 117 19.14 -8.18 -13.71
C PRO A 117 19.73 -6.81 -13.37
N ALA A 118 20.97 -6.60 -13.82
CA ALA A 118 21.66 -5.34 -13.68
C ALA A 118 21.00 -4.33 -14.62
N LYS A 119 20.68 -3.15 -14.11
CA LYS A 119 20.07 -2.06 -14.87
C LYS A 119 21.07 -0.93 -15.04
N ARG A 120 21.07 -0.27 -16.19
CA ARG A 120 21.72 1.04 -16.37
C ARG A 120 20.67 2.07 -16.74
N ASN A 121 20.39 2.91 -15.77
CA ASN A 121 19.25 3.80 -15.81
C ASN A 121 19.66 5.16 -16.37
N THR A 122 18.84 5.67 -17.29
CA THR A 122 18.94 7.01 -17.83
C THR A 122 17.61 7.73 -17.60
N TYR A 123 17.68 9.03 -17.32
CA TYR A 123 16.52 9.83 -16.95
C TYR A 123 16.37 11.03 -17.87
N ASP A 124 15.13 11.50 -18.03
CA ASP A 124 14.88 12.82 -18.61
C ASP A 124 15.21 13.95 -17.61
N ALA A 125 15.06 15.20 -18.06
CA ALA A 125 15.33 16.38 -17.24
C ALA A 125 14.42 16.46 -16.00
N THR A 126 13.16 16.02 -16.12
CA THR A 126 12.17 15.98 -15.04
C THR A 126 12.36 14.82 -14.05
N GLY A 127 13.27 13.88 -14.36
CA GLY A 127 13.61 12.77 -13.48
C GLY A 127 12.76 11.52 -13.71
N ASN A 128 12.14 11.35 -14.88
CA ASN A 128 11.51 10.09 -15.26
C ASN A 128 12.53 9.16 -15.93
N LEU A 129 12.51 7.87 -15.56
CA LEU A 129 13.38 6.86 -16.15
C LEU A 129 13.02 6.64 -17.63
N ILE A 130 13.91 6.98 -18.56
CA ILE A 130 13.67 6.79 -20.01
C ILE A 130 14.26 5.48 -20.55
N SER A 131 15.21 4.88 -19.84
CA SER A 131 15.69 3.52 -20.14
C SER A 131 16.40 2.90 -18.95
N ASP A 132 16.26 1.58 -18.78
CA ASP A 132 17.02 0.76 -17.83
C ASP A 132 18.08 -0.15 -18.49
N ASP A 133 18.49 0.18 -19.73
CA ASP A 133 19.32 -0.60 -20.66
C ASP A 133 18.54 -1.67 -21.45
N THR A 134 17.44 -2.17 -20.90
CA THR A 134 16.64 -3.26 -21.50
C THR A 134 15.33 -2.76 -22.10
N ILE A 135 14.60 -1.95 -21.35
CA ILE A 135 13.33 -1.32 -21.71
C ILE A 135 13.59 0.18 -21.92
N ARG A 136 12.89 0.74 -22.90
CA ARG A 136 12.76 2.18 -23.13
C ARG A 136 11.36 2.62 -22.74
N TYR A 137 11.29 3.74 -22.03
CA TYR A 137 10.07 4.31 -21.48
C TYR A 137 9.86 5.69 -22.11
N THR A 138 8.66 5.97 -22.59
CA THR A 138 8.30 7.27 -23.17
C THR A 138 7.17 7.90 -22.37
N TYR A 139 7.31 9.18 -22.06
CA TYR A 139 6.34 9.92 -21.25
C TYR A 139 5.56 10.91 -22.12
N GLY A 140 4.26 11.07 -21.82
CA GLY A 140 3.45 12.11 -22.42
C GLY A 140 3.74 13.48 -21.79
N ASN A 141 3.19 14.55 -22.37
CA ASN A 141 3.37 15.92 -21.87
C ASN A 141 2.80 16.14 -20.44
N ASN A 142 1.94 15.24 -19.98
CA ASN A 142 1.43 15.23 -18.60
C ASN A 142 2.37 14.51 -17.61
N GLY A 143 3.59 14.14 -18.02
CA GLY A 143 4.58 13.45 -17.19
C GLY A 143 4.23 11.99 -16.90
N ARG A 144 3.26 11.40 -17.61
CA ARG A 144 2.82 10.01 -17.39
C ARG A 144 3.41 9.06 -18.42
N LEU A 145 3.81 7.87 -17.97
CA LEU A 145 4.34 6.82 -18.86
C LEU A 145 3.30 6.48 -19.93
N SER A 146 3.61 6.81 -21.18
CA SER A 146 2.74 6.65 -22.35
C SER A 146 3.06 5.38 -23.14
N SER A 147 4.30 4.90 -23.09
CA SER A 147 4.68 3.62 -23.69
C SER A 147 5.92 3.02 -23.05
N ALA A 148 6.03 1.69 -23.15
CA ALA A 148 7.22 0.92 -22.80
C ALA A 148 7.54 -0.06 -23.94
N SER A 149 8.82 -0.14 -24.33
CA SER A 149 9.26 -0.98 -25.44
C SER A 149 10.68 -1.53 -25.24
N GLY A 150 10.93 -2.76 -25.68
CA GLY A 150 12.22 -3.45 -25.49
C GLY A 150 12.16 -4.49 -24.37
N GLY A 151 13.11 -5.42 -24.32
CA GLY A 151 13.11 -6.47 -23.29
C GLY A 151 11.90 -7.42 -23.29
N GLY A 152 11.14 -7.47 -24.39
CA GLY A 152 9.83 -8.15 -24.46
C GLY A 152 8.63 -7.26 -24.08
N ALA A 153 8.87 -6.05 -23.55
CA ALA A 153 7.83 -5.06 -23.35
C ALA A 153 7.36 -4.49 -24.69
N ALA A 154 6.04 -4.38 -24.85
CA ALA A 154 5.41 -3.63 -25.92
C ALA A 154 4.02 -3.17 -25.47
N ALA A 155 3.96 -2.00 -24.84
CA ALA A 155 2.71 -1.44 -24.34
C ALA A 155 2.57 0.05 -24.59
N GLN A 156 1.33 0.48 -24.80
CA GLN A 156 0.91 1.88 -24.82
C GLN A 156 -0.18 2.10 -23.77
N TYR A 157 -0.11 3.24 -23.08
CA TYR A 157 -1.01 3.57 -21.96
C TYR A 157 -1.70 4.91 -22.22
N ARG A 158 -2.97 5.03 -21.81
CA ARG A 158 -3.71 6.31 -21.81
C ARG A 158 -4.38 6.54 -20.47
N TYR A 159 -4.60 7.81 -20.14
CA TYR A 159 -5.08 8.25 -18.84
C TYR A 159 -6.24 9.23 -18.99
N ASN A 160 -7.17 9.22 -18.03
CA ASN A 160 -8.21 10.25 -17.93
C ASN A 160 -7.70 11.51 -17.19
N GLY A 161 -8.55 12.53 -17.09
CA GLY A 161 -8.25 13.79 -16.40
C GLY A 161 -8.00 13.64 -14.89
N LEU A 162 -8.42 12.53 -14.28
CA LEU A 162 -8.13 12.19 -12.88
C LEU A 162 -6.80 11.46 -12.71
N GLY A 163 -6.03 11.25 -13.79
CA GLY A 163 -4.76 10.54 -13.76
C GLY A 163 -4.88 9.01 -13.69
N GLN A 164 -6.06 8.45 -13.87
CA GLN A 164 -6.30 6.99 -13.89
C GLN A 164 -5.98 6.43 -15.27
N ARG A 165 -5.26 5.31 -15.35
CA ARG A 165 -4.99 4.61 -16.60
C ARG A 165 -6.27 3.99 -17.14
N THR A 166 -6.84 4.53 -18.21
CA THR A 166 -8.08 4.03 -18.80
C THR A 166 -7.85 2.91 -19.79
N THR A 167 -6.69 2.89 -20.48
CA THR A 167 -6.39 1.87 -21.48
C THR A 167 -4.95 1.41 -21.42
N LYS A 168 -4.76 0.15 -21.80
CA LYS A 168 -3.48 -0.47 -22.08
C LYS A 168 -3.58 -1.24 -23.39
N ALA A 169 -2.72 -0.94 -24.35
CA ALA A 169 -2.68 -1.62 -25.64
C ALA A 169 -1.35 -2.34 -25.83
N ASP A 170 -1.37 -3.54 -26.39
CA ASP A 170 -0.16 -4.28 -26.76
C ASP A 170 0.40 -3.89 -28.15
N SER A 171 1.45 -4.59 -28.61
CA SER A 171 2.05 -4.35 -29.93
C SER A 171 1.11 -4.62 -31.12
N THR A 172 0.05 -5.39 -30.93
CA THR A 172 -0.95 -5.71 -31.96
C THR A 172 -2.10 -4.69 -31.97
N GLY A 173 -2.13 -3.78 -31.00
CA GLY A 173 -3.23 -2.84 -30.77
C GLY A 173 -4.39 -3.42 -29.97
N ALA A 174 -4.28 -4.67 -29.49
CA ALA A 174 -5.29 -5.24 -28.61
C ALA A 174 -5.32 -4.44 -27.31
N THR A 175 -6.49 -3.87 -27.02
CA THR A 175 -6.66 -2.90 -25.94
C THR A 175 -7.46 -3.50 -24.80
N SER A 176 -6.94 -3.38 -23.58
CA SER A 176 -7.68 -3.60 -22.34
C SER A 176 -8.10 -2.27 -21.72
N TYR A 177 -9.31 -2.22 -21.18
CA TYR A 177 -9.86 -1.09 -20.45
C TYR A 177 -9.79 -1.33 -18.95
N LEU A 178 -9.43 -0.31 -18.18
CA LEU A 178 -9.48 -0.34 -16.72
C LEU A 178 -10.55 0.64 -16.25
N VAL A 179 -11.44 0.16 -15.38
CA VAL A 179 -12.53 0.95 -14.79
C VAL A 179 -12.27 1.12 -13.30
N TYR A 180 -12.58 2.31 -12.78
CA TYR A 180 -12.31 2.70 -11.40
C TYR A 180 -13.59 3.10 -10.67
N ASP A 181 -13.59 2.93 -9.35
CA ASP A 181 -14.60 3.57 -8.51
C ASP A 181 -14.27 5.04 -8.23
N GLU A 182 -15.18 5.71 -7.52
CA GLU A 182 -15.05 7.12 -7.14
C GLU A 182 -13.83 7.39 -6.25
N SER A 183 -13.37 6.40 -5.48
CA SER A 183 -12.14 6.52 -4.71
C SER A 183 -10.90 6.35 -5.60
N GLY A 184 -11.03 5.80 -6.81
CA GLY A 184 -9.95 5.53 -7.75
C GLY A 184 -9.31 4.14 -7.61
N ARG A 185 -10.03 3.15 -7.08
CA ARG A 185 -9.61 1.72 -7.05
C ARG A 185 -10.05 1.04 -8.33
N ILE A 186 -9.27 0.10 -8.84
CA ILE A 186 -9.61 -0.67 -10.04
C ILE A 186 -10.80 -1.58 -9.72
N LEU A 187 -11.96 -1.27 -10.28
CA LEU A 187 -13.16 -2.11 -10.21
C LEU A 187 -13.16 -3.23 -11.23
N GLY A 188 -12.58 -3.01 -12.40
CA GLY A 188 -12.62 -4.03 -13.44
C GLY A 188 -11.65 -3.81 -14.58
N GLU A 189 -11.38 -4.90 -15.27
CA GLU A 189 -10.64 -4.97 -16.51
C GLU A 189 -11.54 -5.57 -17.59
N TYR A 190 -11.53 -4.98 -18.77
CA TYR A 190 -12.35 -5.41 -19.90
C TYR A 190 -11.47 -5.55 -21.15
N ASP A 191 -11.80 -6.52 -22.00
CA ASP A 191 -11.10 -6.72 -23.27
C ASP A 191 -11.50 -5.67 -24.32
N SER A 192 -10.97 -5.80 -25.53
CA SER A 192 -11.22 -4.85 -26.64
C SER A 192 -12.68 -4.80 -27.08
N ALA A 193 -13.47 -5.85 -26.78
CA ALA A 193 -14.90 -5.92 -27.05
C ALA A 193 -15.76 -5.41 -25.88
N GLY A 194 -15.14 -4.99 -24.77
CA GLY A 194 -15.84 -4.58 -23.55
C GLY A 194 -16.33 -5.78 -22.72
N THR A 195 -15.83 -6.99 -22.98
CA THR A 195 -16.16 -8.17 -22.17
C THR A 195 -15.36 -8.11 -20.88
N PRO A 196 -15.98 -8.33 -19.70
CA PRO A 196 -15.25 -8.37 -18.44
C PRO A 196 -14.16 -9.44 -18.48
N MET A 197 -12.95 -9.11 -18.05
CA MET A 197 -11.84 -10.05 -17.82
C MET A 197 -11.74 -10.39 -16.34
N GLN A 198 -11.90 -9.36 -15.49
CA GLN A 198 -12.10 -9.51 -14.05
C GLN A 198 -12.78 -8.27 -13.47
N GLU A 199 -13.52 -8.44 -12.39
CA GLU A 199 -14.11 -7.35 -11.60
C GLU A 199 -13.84 -7.58 -10.12
N THR A 200 -13.50 -6.54 -9.35
CA THR A 200 -13.11 -6.65 -7.94
C THR A 200 -14.14 -5.96 -7.05
N ILE A 201 -14.61 -6.67 -6.03
CA ILE A 201 -15.48 -6.12 -4.99
C ILE A 201 -14.62 -5.79 -3.77
N TYR A 202 -14.82 -4.59 -3.24
CA TYR A 202 -14.14 -4.08 -2.06
C TYR A 202 -15.11 -3.98 -0.87
N LEU A 203 -14.61 -4.28 0.32
CA LEU A 203 -15.21 -3.89 1.60
C LEU A 203 -14.32 -2.82 2.22
N GLY A 204 -14.85 -1.60 2.36
CA GLY A 204 -14.00 -0.46 2.68
C GLY A 204 -12.90 -0.37 1.62
N ASN A 205 -11.62 -0.36 2.02
CA ASN A 205 -10.47 -0.36 1.10
C ASN A 205 -9.87 -1.75 0.82
N ILE A 206 -10.47 -2.81 1.34
CA ILE A 206 -9.94 -4.17 1.24
C ILE A 206 -10.62 -4.92 0.09
N PRO A 207 -9.88 -5.45 -0.89
CA PRO A 207 -10.45 -6.33 -1.91
C PRO A 207 -10.88 -7.65 -1.27
N ILE A 208 -12.15 -8.06 -1.47
CA ILE A 208 -12.74 -9.24 -0.84
C ILE A 208 -13.23 -10.30 -1.82
N VAL A 209 -13.56 -9.91 -3.06
CA VAL A 209 -13.99 -10.85 -4.10
C VAL A 209 -13.41 -10.40 -5.43
N VAL A 210 -12.96 -11.36 -6.25
CA VAL A 210 -12.78 -11.15 -7.69
C VAL A 210 -13.80 -11.99 -8.44
N ILE A 211 -14.50 -11.37 -9.37
CA ILE A 211 -15.40 -11.99 -10.32
C ILE A 211 -14.64 -12.16 -11.64
N LYS A 212 -14.73 -13.34 -12.26
CA LYS A 212 -14.16 -13.63 -13.58
C LYS A 212 -15.20 -14.20 -14.54
N PRO A 213 -14.98 -14.14 -15.86
CA PRO A 213 -15.84 -14.79 -16.84
C PRO A 213 -16.11 -16.24 -16.48
N ARG A 214 -17.37 -16.65 -16.57
CA ARG A 214 -17.74 -18.04 -16.38
C ARG A 214 -17.20 -18.87 -17.54
N PRO A 215 -16.35 -19.87 -17.29
CA PRO A 215 -15.84 -20.74 -18.36
C PRO A 215 -16.94 -21.65 -18.94
N ALA A 216 -18.02 -21.88 -18.19
CA ALA A 216 -19.22 -22.63 -18.61
C ALA A 216 -20.45 -22.15 -17.82
N VAL A 217 -21.66 -22.51 -18.25
CA VAL A 217 -22.93 -22.10 -17.59
C VAL A 217 -22.96 -22.47 -16.09
N THR A 218 -22.38 -23.62 -15.73
CA THR A 218 -22.26 -24.12 -14.35
C THR A 218 -20.92 -23.75 -13.67
N GLY A 219 -20.06 -23.01 -14.37
CA GLY A 219 -18.75 -22.59 -13.87
C GLY A 219 -18.86 -21.53 -12.78
N GLU A 220 -17.97 -21.63 -11.80
CA GLU A 220 -17.79 -20.60 -10.79
C GLU A 220 -17.23 -19.32 -11.41
N ASN A 221 -17.78 -18.17 -11.03
CA ASN A 221 -17.24 -16.85 -11.38
C ASN A 221 -16.74 -16.04 -10.20
N ALA A 222 -17.13 -16.36 -8.96
CA ALA A 222 -16.72 -15.59 -7.78
C ALA A 222 -15.62 -16.31 -7.02
N TYR A 223 -14.57 -15.57 -6.65
CA TYR A 223 -13.44 -16.07 -5.88
C TYR A 223 -13.16 -15.12 -4.71
N TYR A 224 -12.96 -15.67 -3.52
CA TYR A 224 -12.73 -14.86 -2.31
C TYR A 224 -11.27 -14.47 -2.20
N ILE A 225 -11.03 -13.19 -1.91
CA ILE A 225 -9.70 -12.61 -1.70
C ILE A 225 -9.46 -12.52 -0.20
N TYR A 226 -8.32 -13.05 0.24
CA TYR A 226 -7.79 -12.86 1.58
C TYR A 226 -6.61 -11.90 1.49
N ALA A 227 -6.81 -10.70 2.03
CA ALA A 227 -5.82 -9.66 2.06
C ALA A 227 -5.04 -9.62 3.37
N ASP A 228 -3.80 -9.11 3.34
CA ASP A 228 -2.97 -8.88 4.53
C ASP A 228 -3.39 -7.64 5.34
N HIS A 229 -2.57 -7.28 6.32
CA HIS A 229 -2.83 -6.14 7.20
C HIS A 229 -2.88 -4.79 6.49
N LEU A 230 -2.28 -4.68 5.30
CA LEU A 230 -2.34 -3.48 4.46
C LEU A 230 -3.55 -3.49 3.51
N GLY A 231 -4.21 -4.63 3.35
CA GLY A 231 -5.22 -4.81 2.30
C GLY A 231 -4.65 -5.32 0.98
N THR A 232 -3.40 -5.81 0.98
CA THR A 232 -2.78 -6.44 -0.18
C THR A 232 -3.36 -7.84 -0.40
N PRO A 233 -3.88 -8.20 -1.59
CA PRO A 233 -4.28 -9.57 -1.89
C PRO A 233 -3.11 -10.55 -1.70
N ARG A 234 -3.29 -11.58 -0.86
CA ARG A 234 -2.26 -12.62 -0.64
C ARG A 234 -2.72 -14.02 -0.99
N VAL A 235 -4.01 -14.32 -0.86
CA VAL A 235 -4.58 -15.61 -1.23
C VAL A 235 -5.92 -15.39 -1.92
N ILE A 236 -6.19 -16.15 -2.97
CA ILE A 236 -7.51 -16.22 -3.61
C ILE A 236 -7.98 -17.66 -3.60
N THR A 237 -9.23 -17.87 -3.19
CA THR A 237 -9.84 -19.21 -3.13
C THR A 237 -11.11 -19.31 -3.96
N ARG A 238 -11.42 -20.52 -4.42
CA ARG A 238 -12.77 -20.86 -4.90
C ARG A 238 -13.80 -20.59 -3.82
N ALA A 239 -14.94 -20.00 -4.19
CA ALA A 239 -16.05 -19.77 -3.27
C ALA A 239 -16.78 -21.07 -2.89
N SER A 240 -16.80 -22.05 -3.79
CA SER A 240 -17.45 -23.34 -3.65
C SER A 240 -16.70 -24.35 -2.79
N THR A 241 -15.36 -24.40 -2.90
CA THR A 241 -14.53 -25.45 -2.28
C THR A 241 -13.46 -24.93 -1.34
N ASN A 242 -13.24 -23.61 -1.28
CA ASN A 242 -12.18 -22.95 -0.51
C ASN A 242 -10.76 -23.29 -0.97
N GLN A 243 -10.61 -24.05 -2.06
CA GLN A 243 -9.30 -24.37 -2.62
C GLN A 243 -8.62 -23.09 -3.10
N MET A 244 -7.34 -22.93 -2.75
CA MET A 244 -6.52 -21.84 -3.25
C MET A 244 -6.33 -21.98 -4.76
N VAL A 245 -6.50 -20.87 -5.48
CA VAL A 245 -6.26 -20.77 -6.93
C VAL A 245 -5.14 -19.79 -7.25
N TRP A 246 -4.78 -18.93 -6.31
CA TRP A 246 -3.66 -17.99 -6.43
C TRP A 246 -3.12 -17.67 -5.05
N ARG A 247 -1.80 -17.51 -4.95
CA ARG A 247 -1.11 -17.21 -3.69
C ARG A 247 0.11 -16.33 -3.94
N TRP A 248 0.27 -15.30 -3.12
CA TRP A 248 1.46 -14.44 -3.14
C TRP A 248 1.99 -14.28 -1.73
N ASP A 249 3.01 -15.05 -1.38
CA ASP A 249 3.61 -14.98 -0.06
C ASP A 249 4.45 -13.70 0.07
N SER A 250 4.33 -13.01 1.21
CA SER A 250 5.08 -11.78 1.52
C SER A 250 6.52 -12.07 1.94
N SER A 251 7.26 -12.93 1.24
CA SER A 251 8.65 -13.26 1.60
C SER A 251 9.60 -12.07 1.44
N ASN A 252 9.35 -11.21 0.46
CA ASN A 252 10.03 -9.94 0.22
C ASN A 252 9.09 -8.79 0.63
N PRO A 253 9.49 -7.95 1.61
CA PRO A 253 8.65 -6.87 2.12
C PRO A 253 8.38 -5.77 1.08
N PHE A 254 9.18 -5.68 0.01
CA PHE A 254 9.01 -4.74 -1.10
C PHE A 254 8.28 -5.33 -2.31
N GLY A 255 7.79 -6.58 -2.21
CA GLY A 255 6.92 -7.18 -3.21
C GLY A 255 7.61 -7.65 -4.49
N ASP A 256 8.90 -8.01 -4.43
CA ASP A 256 9.67 -8.52 -5.60
C ASP A 256 9.43 -10.00 -5.92
N ASP A 257 8.82 -10.75 -5.01
CA ASP A 257 8.53 -12.16 -5.27
C ASP A 257 7.39 -12.32 -6.28
N ALA A 258 7.43 -13.38 -7.08
CA ALA A 258 6.33 -13.74 -7.97
C ALA A 258 5.22 -14.48 -7.20
N PRO A 259 3.93 -14.27 -7.56
CA PRO A 259 2.85 -15.11 -7.05
C PRO A 259 2.91 -16.52 -7.65
N ASP A 260 2.47 -17.50 -6.86
CA ASP A 260 2.04 -18.81 -7.36
C ASP A 260 0.64 -18.68 -7.95
N GLU A 261 0.57 -18.69 -9.29
CA GLU A 261 -0.68 -18.60 -10.05
C GLU A 261 -1.35 -19.97 -10.25
N ASN A 262 -0.81 -21.07 -9.72
CA ASN A 262 -1.42 -22.40 -9.83
C ASN A 262 -1.13 -23.29 -8.60
N PRO A 263 -1.46 -22.84 -7.37
CA PRO A 263 -1.14 -23.57 -6.14
C PRO A 263 -1.90 -24.90 -5.98
N ASN A 264 -2.94 -25.13 -6.78
CA ASN A 264 -3.71 -26.38 -6.77
C ASN A 264 -3.37 -27.31 -7.95
N SER A 265 -2.39 -26.93 -8.79
CA SER A 265 -1.95 -27.71 -9.96
C SER A 265 -3.06 -28.01 -10.98
N GLN A 266 -4.11 -27.21 -11.08
CA GLN A 266 -5.20 -27.40 -12.04
C GLN A 266 -5.11 -26.42 -13.22
N SER A 267 -5.06 -25.13 -12.93
CA SER A 267 -5.14 -24.08 -13.95
C SER A 267 -4.55 -22.78 -13.44
N LYS A 268 -3.86 -22.06 -14.33
CA LYS A 268 -3.35 -20.73 -14.05
C LYS A 268 -4.48 -19.75 -13.72
N PHE A 269 -4.37 -19.06 -12.60
CA PHE A 269 -5.23 -17.96 -12.20
C PHE A 269 -4.40 -16.69 -12.09
N THR A 270 -4.65 -15.70 -12.94
CA THR A 270 -3.91 -14.42 -12.86
C THR A 270 -4.61 -13.40 -11.98
N CYS A 271 -3.86 -12.77 -11.08
CA CYS A 271 -4.29 -11.59 -10.34
C CYS A 271 -3.16 -10.56 -10.38
N ASN A 272 -3.44 -9.40 -10.95
CA ASN A 272 -2.45 -8.34 -11.14
C ASN A 272 -2.46 -7.29 -10.02
N LEU A 273 -3.44 -7.30 -9.10
CA LEU A 273 -3.39 -6.41 -7.93
C LEU A 273 -2.14 -6.70 -7.09
N ARG A 274 -1.50 -5.63 -6.59
CA ARG A 274 -0.31 -5.69 -5.73
C ARG A 274 -0.60 -4.94 -4.43
N PHE A 275 0.35 -4.18 -3.88
CA PHE A 275 0.07 -3.31 -2.73
C PHE A 275 -1.13 -2.38 -3.02
N PRO A 276 -1.80 -1.83 -2.01
CA PRO A 276 -2.94 -0.95 -2.24
C PRO A 276 -2.60 0.17 -3.24
N GLY A 277 -3.44 0.31 -4.28
CA GLY A 277 -3.22 1.24 -5.40
C GLY A 277 -2.46 0.67 -6.60
N GLN A 278 -1.79 -0.47 -6.40
CA GLN A 278 -0.85 -1.02 -7.38
C GLN A 278 -1.43 -2.13 -8.25
N TYR A 279 -0.98 -2.14 -9.51
CA TYR A 279 -1.32 -3.11 -10.54
C TYR A 279 -0.06 -3.58 -11.26
N TYR A 280 0.14 -4.88 -11.38
CA TYR A 280 1.29 -5.47 -12.06
C TYR A 280 1.18 -5.43 -13.57
N ASP A 281 2.10 -4.71 -14.20
CA ASP A 281 2.31 -4.72 -15.64
C ASP A 281 3.36 -5.77 -16.01
N ARG A 282 2.86 -6.96 -16.37
CA ARG A 282 3.70 -8.12 -16.70
C ARG A 282 4.72 -7.86 -17.83
N GLU A 283 4.40 -6.96 -18.75
CA GLU A 283 5.26 -6.59 -19.88
C GLU A 283 6.50 -5.80 -19.47
N THR A 284 6.44 -5.02 -18.37
CA THR A 284 7.58 -4.23 -17.87
C THR A 284 8.18 -4.81 -16.59
N GLY A 285 7.43 -5.64 -15.87
CA GLY A 285 7.78 -6.05 -14.51
C GLY A 285 7.46 -4.98 -13.45
N LEU A 286 6.95 -3.82 -13.85
CA LEU A 286 6.65 -2.71 -12.96
C LEU A 286 5.24 -2.81 -12.39
N TYR A 287 5.02 -2.12 -11.26
CA TYR A 287 3.71 -1.96 -10.67
C TYR A 287 3.20 -0.56 -11.00
N TYR A 288 2.23 -0.44 -11.91
CA TYR A 288 1.46 0.79 -12.09
C TYR A 288 0.84 1.17 -10.75
N ASN A 289 1.16 2.37 -10.26
CA ASN A 289 0.65 2.90 -9.00
C ASN A 289 0.10 4.30 -9.21
N TYR A 290 -1.01 4.36 -9.95
CA TYR A 290 -1.69 5.60 -10.27
C TYR A 290 -0.69 6.62 -10.86
N TYR A 291 -0.26 7.65 -10.13
CA TYR A 291 0.63 8.71 -10.65
C TYR A 291 2.05 8.28 -10.99
N ARG A 292 2.53 7.11 -10.52
CA ARG A 292 3.89 6.61 -10.77
C ARG A 292 3.92 5.11 -11.08
N HIS A 293 5.08 4.59 -11.46
CA HIS A 293 5.36 3.17 -11.61
C HIS A 293 6.43 2.75 -10.61
N TYR A 294 6.10 1.72 -9.83
CA TYR A 294 6.96 1.17 -8.79
C TYR A 294 7.77 -0.01 -9.34
N ASP A 295 9.08 0.00 -9.13
CA ASP A 295 9.98 -1.11 -9.43
C ASP A 295 10.20 -1.94 -8.15
N PRO A 296 9.61 -3.14 -8.03
CA PRO A 296 9.73 -3.95 -6.83
C PRO A 296 11.16 -4.45 -6.57
N GLN A 297 11.97 -4.63 -7.62
CA GLN A 297 13.37 -5.04 -7.50
C GLN A 297 14.17 -4.01 -6.70
N THR A 298 13.92 -2.73 -6.97
CA THR A 298 14.66 -1.62 -6.35
C THR A 298 13.90 -0.96 -5.19
N GLY A 299 12.62 -1.30 -5.01
CA GLY A 299 11.80 -0.87 -3.89
C GLY A 299 11.45 0.62 -3.94
N ARG A 300 11.35 1.18 -5.15
CA ARG A 300 11.21 2.62 -5.37
C ARG A 300 10.44 2.92 -6.66
N TYR A 301 10.01 4.16 -6.83
CA TYR A 301 9.41 4.63 -8.08
C TYR A 301 10.48 4.90 -9.15
N ILE A 302 10.08 4.79 -10.42
CA ILE A 302 10.95 5.11 -11.57
C ILE A 302 10.78 6.57 -12.03
N GLU A 303 9.72 7.24 -11.61
CA GLU A 303 9.50 8.68 -11.76
C GLU A 303 9.79 9.42 -10.45
N SER A 304 10.28 10.65 -10.59
CA SER A 304 10.27 11.60 -9.47
C SER A 304 8.83 11.96 -9.11
N ASP A 305 8.57 12.18 -7.83
CA ASP A 305 7.26 12.55 -7.30
C ASP A 305 6.70 13.81 -7.99
N PRO A 306 5.52 13.75 -8.63
CA PRO A 306 4.94 14.90 -9.29
C PRO A 306 4.46 15.99 -8.32
N ILE A 307 4.27 15.67 -7.03
CA ILE A 307 4.05 16.68 -5.98
C ILE A 307 5.37 17.15 -5.33
N GLY A 308 6.52 16.72 -5.86
CA GLY A 308 7.84 17.12 -5.42
C GLY A 308 8.11 16.77 -3.96
N LEU A 309 8.71 17.72 -3.22
CA LEU A 309 9.10 17.51 -1.83
C LEU A 309 7.92 17.46 -0.85
N ILE A 310 6.68 17.69 -1.32
CA ILE A 310 5.47 17.53 -0.50
C ILE A 310 5.29 16.06 -0.12
N GLY A 311 5.62 15.12 -1.02
CA GLY A 311 5.55 13.67 -0.78
C GLY A 311 6.69 13.11 0.07
N GLY A 312 7.78 13.87 0.22
CA GLY A 312 8.97 13.49 0.98
C GLY A 312 10.26 14.03 0.38
N ILE A 313 11.34 14.07 1.18
CA ILE A 313 12.65 14.57 0.70
C ILE A 313 13.28 13.67 -0.38
N ASN A 314 12.90 12.39 -0.38
CA ASN A 314 13.25 11.45 -1.44
C ASN A 314 12.05 11.25 -2.37
N THR A 315 12.06 11.97 -3.49
CA THR A 315 10.96 11.96 -4.46
C THR A 315 10.77 10.63 -5.20
N TYR A 316 11.60 9.63 -4.94
CA TYR A 316 11.49 8.30 -5.54
C TYR A 316 11.16 7.21 -4.52
N ALA A 317 11.22 7.51 -3.21
CA ALA A 317 11.03 6.50 -2.18
C ALA A 317 9.60 5.95 -2.19
N TYR A 318 9.46 4.63 -2.04
CA TYR A 318 8.17 4.03 -1.70
C TYR A 318 8.03 4.03 -0.19
N VAL A 319 7.03 4.76 0.31
CA VAL A 319 6.60 4.81 1.72
C VAL A 319 7.74 4.96 2.74
N ASP A 320 8.73 5.78 2.43
CA ASP A 320 9.92 6.01 3.27
C ASP A 320 10.67 4.73 3.67
N SER A 321 10.63 3.68 2.84
CA SER A 321 11.22 2.37 3.14
C SER A 321 10.60 1.63 4.34
N ASP A 322 9.34 1.93 4.66
CA ASP A 322 8.48 1.19 5.59
C ASP A 322 7.28 0.56 4.86
N PRO A 323 7.50 -0.48 4.04
CA PRO A 323 6.43 -1.15 3.28
C PRO A 323 5.56 -2.07 4.15
N LEU A 324 5.84 -2.19 5.46
CA LEU A 324 5.07 -3.01 6.39
C LEU A 324 4.07 -2.16 7.18
N GLY A 325 4.41 -0.93 7.54
CA GLY A 325 3.51 -0.04 8.27
C GLY A 325 2.63 0.84 7.39
N SER A 326 2.97 0.97 6.10
CA SER A 326 2.49 2.08 5.27
C SER A 326 2.17 1.67 3.83
N ILE A 327 1.32 2.47 3.18
CA ILE A 327 0.88 2.29 1.80
C ILE A 327 0.97 3.62 1.04
N ASP A 328 1.02 3.58 -0.30
CA ASP A 328 0.89 4.77 -1.14
C ASP A 328 -0.10 4.47 -2.27
N PRO A 329 -1.42 4.63 -2.03
CA PRO A 329 -2.46 4.19 -2.97
C PRO A 329 -2.54 4.98 -4.27
N LEU A 330 -1.85 6.12 -4.34
CA LEU A 330 -1.87 7.02 -5.48
C LEU A 330 -0.48 7.16 -6.13
N GLY A 331 0.56 6.58 -5.55
CA GLY A 331 1.91 6.87 -6.00
C GLY A 331 2.25 8.34 -5.86
N LEU A 332 1.87 8.99 -4.75
CA LEU A 332 2.14 10.42 -4.49
C LEU A 332 2.72 10.66 -3.10
N ALA A 333 2.27 9.93 -2.09
CA ALA A 333 2.73 10.14 -0.74
C ALA A 333 2.45 8.91 0.11
N LYS A 334 3.35 8.66 1.05
CA LYS A 334 3.13 7.68 2.12
C LYS A 334 1.85 8.05 2.88
N VAL A 335 0.83 7.22 2.74
CA VAL A 335 -0.33 7.24 3.61
C VAL A 335 0.00 6.39 4.83
N HIS A 336 0.41 7.09 5.87
CA HIS A 336 0.17 6.75 7.27
C HIS A 336 -0.89 7.75 7.75
N GLY A 337 -1.61 7.50 8.84
CA GLY A 337 -2.32 8.62 9.46
C GLY A 337 -1.31 9.73 9.78
N ASN A 338 -1.36 10.86 9.05
CA ASN A 338 -0.78 12.20 9.35
C ASN A 338 -0.59 13.10 8.10
N TRP A 339 -1.57 13.14 7.19
CA TRP A 339 -1.81 14.37 6.44
C TRP A 339 -3.10 14.91 7.03
N CYS A 340 -2.99 16.01 7.78
CA CYS A 340 -4.07 16.50 8.64
C CYS A 340 -4.41 15.47 9.73
N GLY A 341 -3.38 15.02 10.44
CA GLY A 341 -3.53 14.11 11.58
C GLY A 341 -3.47 14.85 12.91
N PRO A 342 -3.70 14.15 14.05
CA PRO A 342 -3.90 14.77 15.36
C PRO A 342 -2.84 15.78 15.80
N ASP A 343 -1.62 15.63 15.28
CA ASP A 343 -0.43 16.41 15.63
C ASP A 343 0.04 17.33 14.50
N TRP A 344 -0.75 17.61 13.46
CA TRP A 344 -0.34 18.53 12.40
C TRP A 344 -1.30 19.70 12.28
N THR A 345 -1.03 20.82 12.99
CA THR A 345 -1.92 21.99 12.97
C THR A 345 -1.23 23.27 12.52
N GLY A 346 -1.73 23.84 11.42
CA GLY A 346 -1.27 25.12 10.89
C GLY A 346 0.23 25.12 10.55
N GLY A 347 0.71 24.02 9.96
CA GLY A 347 2.11 23.84 9.57
C GLY A 347 3.08 23.54 10.72
N ARG A 348 2.58 23.11 11.89
CA ARG A 348 3.38 22.66 13.03
C ARG A 348 3.07 21.21 13.35
N LYS A 349 4.10 20.44 13.73
CA LYS A 349 3.95 19.04 14.16
C LYS A 349 3.68 18.97 15.68
N GLU A 350 2.54 19.49 16.10
CA GLU A 350 2.01 19.43 17.48
C GLU A 350 0.48 19.29 17.48
N GLN A 351 -0.10 18.82 18.58
CA GLN A 351 -1.56 18.76 18.74
C GLN A 351 -2.18 20.15 18.77
N TYR A 352 -3.33 20.31 18.12
CA TYR A 352 -4.11 21.53 18.27
C TYR A 352 -4.46 21.77 19.74
N SER A 353 -4.20 23.00 20.18
CA SER A 353 -4.59 23.54 21.47
C SER A 353 -5.07 24.98 21.28
N PRO A 354 -6.27 25.35 21.79
CA PRO A 354 -6.75 26.72 21.74
C PRO A 354 -5.78 27.74 22.36
N ALA A 355 -4.97 27.32 23.33
CA ALA A 355 -3.97 28.16 23.98
C ALA A 355 -2.86 28.64 23.01
N ASN A 356 -2.60 27.86 21.96
CA ASN A 356 -1.54 28.13 20.98
C ASN A 356 -2.08 28.75 19.69
N ASN A 357 -3.33 29.22 19.65
CA ASN A 357 -3.96 29.72 18.42
C ASN A 357 -3.16 30.81 17.69
N ALA A 358 -2.47 31.68 18.43
CA ALA A 358 -1.62 32.72 17.85
C ALA A 358 -0.35 32.19 17.15
N LEU A 359 0.01 30.92 17.40
CA LEU A 359 1.21 30.28 16.87
C LEU A 359 0.97 29.50 15.56
N TYR A 360 -0.28 29.15 15.28
CA TYR A 360 -0.67 28.40 14.09
C TYR A 360 -0.75 29.31 12.86
N LYS A 361 -0.27 28.82 11.71
CA LYS A 361 -0.39 29.56 10.45
C LYS A 361 -1.86 29.68 10.06
N SER A 362 -2.19 30.78 9.38
CA SER A 362 -3.49 30.93 8.71
C SER A 362 -3.61 29.89 7.59
N THR A 363 -4.82 29.40 7.37
CA THR A 363 -5.10 28.45 6.29
C THR A 363 -4.94 29.17 4.96
N THR A 364 -4.27 28.53 4.00
CA THR A 364 -4.01 29.13 2.69
C THR A 364 -4.87 28.53 1.59
N THR A 365 -5.37 27.31 1.81
CA THR A 365 -6.23 26.60 0.88
C THR A 365 -7.52 26.07 1.52
N PRO A 366 -8.53 25.70 0.72
CA PRO A 366 -9.68 24.95 1.20
C PRO A 366 -9.29 23.65 1.92
N LEU A 367 -8.29 22.91 1.42
CA LEU A 367 -7.80 21.71 2.08
C LEU A 367 -7.15 22.02 3.43
N ASP A 368 -6.32 23.08 3.52
CA ASP A 368 -5.77 23.54 4.81
C ASP A 368 -6.89 23.83 5.82
N THR A 369 -7.99 24.40 5.35
CA THR A 369 -9.15 24.73 6.18
C THR A 369 -9.87 23.48 6.68
N ALA A 370 -10.05 22.48 5.80
CA ALA A 370 -10.59 21.18 6.19
C ALA A 370 -9.69 20.51 7.24
N CYS A 371 -8.38 20.55 7.04
CA CYS A 371 -7.38 19.97 7.93
C CYS A 371 -7.34 20.64 9.30
N LYS A 372 -7.34 21.98 9.35
CA LYS A 372 -7.45 22.71 10.62
C LYS A 372 -8.75 22.37 11.36
N THR A 373 -9.86 22.24 10.65
CA THR A 373 -11.16 21.86 11.23
C THR A 373 -11.11 20.46 11.83
N HIS A 374 -10.44 19.54 11.15
CA HIS A 374 -10.21 18.18 11.61
C HIS A 374 -9.37 18.14 12.91
N ASP A 375 -8.28 18.91 12.99
CA ASP A 375 -7.46 18.94 14.21
C ASP A 375 -8.23 19.48 15.41
N ILE A 376 -9.05 20.52 15.20
CA ILE A 376 -9.95 21.07 16.22
C ILE A 376 -10.94 20.00 16.68
N CYS A 377 -11.50 19.22 15.74
CA CYS A 377 -12.39 18.11 16.05
C CYS A 377 -11.69 17.05 16.91
N TYR A 378 -10.46 16.67 16.56
CA TYR A 378 -9.64 15.75 17.35
C TYR A 378 -9.36 16.26 18.77
N TYR A 379 -9.04 17.55 18.91
CA TYR A 379 -8.89 18.17 20.22
C TYR A 379 -10.18 18.05 21.05
N GLN A 380 -11.35 18.31 20.46
CA GLN A 380 -12.61 18.14 21.18
C GLN A 380 -12.92 16.70 21.54
N CYS A 381 -12.65 15.75 20.66
CA CYS A 381 -12.81 14.34 20.99
C CYS A 381 -11.99 13.93 22.22
N ARG A 382 -10.72 14.41 22.33
CA ARG A 382 -9.86 14.19 23.52
C ARG A 382 -10.44 14.85 24.77
N LYS A 383 -10.93 16.09 24.65
CA LYS A 383 -11.52 16.85 25.75
C LYS A 383 -12.81 16.23 26.27
N ASP A 384 -13.67 15.75 25.37
CA ASP A 384 -15.00 15.22 25.70
C ASP A 384 -14.93 13.78 26.20
N ASN A 385 -13.90 13.02 25.80
CA ASN A 385 -13.69 11.63 26.18
C ASN A 385 -12.32 11.41 26.84
N PRO A 386 -12.00 12.12 27.95
CA PRO A 386 -10.65 12.15 28.51
C PRO A 386 -10.19 10.80 29.05
N CYS A 387 -11.12 9.94 29.48
CA CYS A 387 -10.83 8.65 30.13
C CYS A 387 -11.44 7.43 29.43
N ASP A 388 -12.11 7.62 28.28
CA ASP A 388 -12.78 6.55 27.54
C ASP A 388 -12.16 6.44 26.13
N ALA A 389 -11.19 5.53 26.00
CA ALA A 389 -10.46 5.31 24.76
C ALA A 389 -11.36 4.91 23.59
N SER A 390 -12.40 4.10 23.85
CA SER A 390 -13.32 3.61 22.83
C SER A 390 -14.17 4.75 22.25
N LYS A 391 -14.78 5.57 23.11
CA LYS A 391 -15.56 6.72 22.64
C LYS A 391 -14.70 7.76 21.94
N ARG A 392 -13.49 7.98 22.45
CA ARG A 392 -12.54 8.91 21.84
C ARG A 392 -12.17 8.47 20.43
N SER A 393 -11.89 7.18 20.24
CA SER A 393 -11.62 6.68 18.90
C SER A 393 -12.84 6.75 17.98
N ALA A 394 -14.05 6.47 18.47
CA ALA A 394 -15.25 6.60 17.64
C ALA A 394 -15.46 8.05 17.18
N CYS A 395 -15.18 9.02 18.07
CA CYS A 395 -15.21 10.43 17.75
C CYS A 395 -14.16 10.82 16.69
N PHE A 396 -12.91 10.33 16.81
CA PHE A 396 -11.87 10.52 15.78
C PHE A 396 -12.30 9.99 14.42
N GLN A 397 -12.94 8.82 14.36
CA GLN A 397 -13.45 8.26 13.10
C GLN A 397 -14.51 9.17 12.46
N SER A 398 -15.34 9.84 13.26
CA SER A 398 -16.29 10.85 12.75
C SER A 398 -15.57 12.09 12.22
N CYS A 399 -14.53 12.58 12.91
CA CYS A 399 -13.71 13.69 12.42
C CYS A 399 -13.06 13.36 11.07
N ASP A 400 -12.51 12.16 10.92
CA ASP A 400 -11.94 11.68 9.65
C ASP A 400 -12.96 11.64 8.52
N GLY A 401 -14.18 11.18 8.80
CA GLY A 401 -15.27 11.20 7.82
C GLY A 401 -15.58 12.61 7.33
N ASN A 402 -15.63 13.59 8.23
CA ASN A 402 -15.86 14.99 7.89
C ASN A 402 -14.69 15.58 7.07
N LEU A 403 -13.45 15.22 7.39
CA LEU A 403 -12.29 15.61 6.62
C LEU A 403 -12.30 14.97 5.23
N ALA A 404 -12.66 13.70 5.10
CA ALA A 404 -12.77 13.02 3.81
C ALA A 404 -13.79 13.71 2.90
N VAL A 405 -14.97 14.07 3.43
CA VAL A 405 -16.00 14.81 2.69
C VAL A 405 -15.52 16.21 2.31
N SER A 406 -14.88 16.91 3.25
CA SER A 406 -14.40 18.28 2.97
C SER A 406 -13.28 18.27 1.93
N ALA A 407 -12.33 17.33 2.05
CA ALA A 407 -11.23 17.17 1.10
C ALA A 407 -11.74 16.78 -0.30
N SER A 408 -12.74 15.91 -0.41
CA SER A 408 -13.28 15.51 -1.72
C SER A 408 -13.96 16.66 -2.48
N MET A 409 -14.36 17.73 -1.79
CA MET A 409 -14.91 18.95 -2.39
C MET A 409 -13.85 19.93 -2.88
N THR A 410 -12.56 19.65 -2.66
CA THR A 410 -11.44 20.52 -3.06
C THR A 410 -10.76 19.97 -4.32
N SER A 411 -10.19 20.85 -5.14
CA SER A 411 -9.50 20.49 -6.39
C SER A 411 -7.98 20.40 -6.26
N GLU A 412 -7.46 20.30 -5.04
CA GLU A 412 -6.01 20.27 -4.79
C GLU A 412 -5.46 18.86 -5.02
N MET A 413 -4.22 18.73 -5.53
CA MET A 413 -3.64 17.41 -5.86
C MET A 413 -3.61 16.46 -4.65
N MET A 414 -3.42 17.02 -3.47
CA MET A 414 -3.33 16.24 -2.24
C MET A 414 -4.69 15.89 -1.62
N SER A 415 -5.78 16.46 -2.12
CA SER A 415 -7.12 16.15 -1.66
C SER A 415 -7.42 14.67 -1.81
N ALA A 416 -7.01 14.08 -2.93
CA ALA A 416 -7.15 12.64 -3.17
C ALA A 416 -6.34 11.82 -2.15
N VAL A 417 -5.14 12.28 -1.76
CA VAL A 417 -4.32 11.60 -0.73
C VAL A 417 -5.02 11.67 0.63
N VAL A 418 -5.58 12.82 1.01
CA VAL A 418 -6.35 12.98 2.27
C VAL A 418 -7.57 12.08 2.29
N VAL A 419 -8.38 12.11 1.22
CA VAL A 419 -9.58 11.27 1.10
C VAL A 419 -9.21 9.80 1.29
N ARG A 420 -8.13 9.35 0.64
CA ARG A 420 -7.61 7.98 0.78
C ARG A 420 -7.15 7.66 2.20
N ALA A 421 -6.44 8.57 2.85
CA ALA A 421 -5.96 8.40 4.22
C ALA A 421 -7.13 8.27 5.22
N MET A 422 -8.14 9.12 5.08
CA MET A 422 -9.27 9.19 6.02
C MET A 422 -10.28 8.04 5.83
N GLN A 423 -10.37 7.48 4.63
CA GLN A 423 -11.22 6.31 4.34
C GLN A 423 -10.61 4.98 4.79
N ARG A 424 -9.46 4.96 5.49
CA ARG A 424 -8.84 3.72 5.96
C ARG A 424 -9.71 3.02 7.02
N ASP A 425 -9.91 1.72 6.83
CA ASP A 425 -10.60 0.86 7.80
C ASP A 425 -9.79 0.67 9.09
N GLY A 426 -10.49 0.50 10.21
CA GLY A 426 -9.89 0.29 11.53
C GLY A 426 -10.15 1.43 12.50
N ILE A 427 -9.99 1.12 13.78
CA ILE A 427 -10.24 2.06 14.87
C ILE A 427 -9.01 3.00 14.99
N ARG A 428 -9.22 4.25 15.37
CA ARG A 428 -8.16 5.26 15.45
C ARG A 428 -7.38 5.09 16.75
N PRO A 429 -6.03 5.20 16.74
CA PRO A 429 -5.26 5.22 17.97
C PRO A 429 -5.82 6.33 18.87
N PRO A 430 -6.43 6.00 20.03
CA PRO A 430 -7.13 6.99 20.84
C PRO A 430 -6.15 7.94 21.56
N GLY A 431 -4.86 7.59 21.58
CA GLY A 431 -3.86 8.27 22.39
C GLY A 431 -4.06 8.01 23.89
N ASP A 432 -3.22 8.62 24.71
CA ASP A 432 -3.24 8.40 26.15
C ASP A 432 -4.47 9.03 26.81
N ASN A 433 -4.89 8.45 27.94
CA ASN A 433 -5.88 9.09 28.81
C ASN A 433 -5.33 10.40 29.37
N ALA A 434 -6.21 11.34 29.70
CA ALA A 434 -5.82 12.53 30.43
C ALA A 434 -5.18 12.12 31.78
N ALA A 435 -4.15 12.84 32.22
CA ALA A 435 -3.46 12.56 33.48
C ALA A 435 -4.39 12.58 34.71
N SER A 436 -5.54 13.26 34.60
CA SER A 436 -6.58 13.33 35.62
C SER A 436 -7.49 12.09 35.68
N CYS A 437 -7.35 11.14 34.75
CA CYS A 437 -8.18 9.95 34.72
C CYS A 437 -7.82 8.98 35.85
N PRO A 438 -8.81 8.34 36.48
CA PRO A 438 -8.54 7.33 37.49
C PRO A 438 -7.71 6.21 36.84
N MET A 439 -6.52 5.94 37.39
CA MET A 439 -5.75 4.77 36.97
C MET A 439 -6.59 3.53 37.24
N ALA A 440 -6.72 2.64 36.24
CA ALA A 440 -7.38 1.37 36.44
C ALA A 440 -6.65 0.63 37.56
N CYS A 441 -7.29 0.50 38.73
CA CYS A 441 -6.83 -0.43 39.75
C CYS A 441 -6.96 -1.85 39.17
N GLU A 442 -5.85 -2.44 38.73
CA GLU A 442 -5.79 -3.89 38.55
C GLU A 442 -6.05 -4.54 39.90
N TYR A 443 -7.26 -5.06 40.10
CA TYR A 443 -7.51 -6.03 41.16
C TYR A 443 -6.75 -7.31 40.81
N LYS A 444 -5.56 -7.48 41.39
CA LYS A 444 -5.02 -8.81 41.63
C LYS A 444 -5.91 -9.52 42.65
N LYS A 445 -6.60 -10.57 42.22
CA LYS A 445 -6.81 -11.78 43.03
C LYS A 445 -6.75 -13.01 42.15
#